data_AF-A0A1U7DFJ0-F1
#
_entry.id   AF-A0A1U7DFJ0-F1
#
_cell.length_a   1.000
_cell.length_b   1.000
_cell.length_c   1.000
_cell.angle_alpha   90.00
_cell.angle_beta   90.00
_cell.angle_gamma   90.00
#
_symmetry.space_group_name_H-M   'P 1'
#
loop_
_entity.id
_entity.type
_entity.pdbx_description
1 polymer ?
#
loop_
_entity_poly.entity_id
_entity_poly.type
_entity_poly.pdbx_seq_one_letter_code
_entity_poly.pdbx_strand_id
1 'polypeptide(L)' 'MIEHSREHDLRDLTILHMVENEGRTLNEAGRLNGVSRSTASGLRRRVRLACGKHPCACEKPENMDGGMPPLWWDV' A
#
# COMPACT_ATOMS: atom_id res chain seq x y z
N MET A 1 -5.95 -6.45 21.39
CA MET A 1 -5.74 -5.50 20.27
C MET A 1 -4.43 -5.89 19.62
N ILE A 2 -4.39 -6.04 18.29
CA ILE A 2 -3.11 -6.15 17.59
C ILE A 2 -2.48 -4.77 17.65
N GLU A 3 -1.30 -4.67 18.24
CA GLU A 3 -0.56 -3.42 18.28
C GLU A 3 -0.05 -3.11 16.86
N HIS A 4 -0.59 -2.05 16.27
CA HIS A 4 -0.12 -1.55 14.99
C HIS A 4 1.17 -0.76 15.24
N SER A 5 2.30 -1.34 14.84
CA SER A 5 3.61 -0.69 14.92
C SER A 5 3.90 0.05 13.62
N ARG A 6 4.77 1.07 13.71
CA ARG A 6 5.32 1.74 12.51
C ARG A 6 5.90 0.74 11.52
N GLU A 7 6.55 -0.33 12.00
CA GLU A 7 7.10 -1.38 11.16
C GLU A 7 6.03 -2.11 10.34
N HIS A 8 4.86 -2.37 10.94
CA HIS A 8 3.74 -2.95 10.22
C HIS A 8 3.21 -2.01 9.13
N ASP A 9 3.11 -0.71 9.42
CA ASP A 9 2.64 0.29 8.44
C ASP A 9 3.63 0.42 7.27
N LEU A 10 4.94 0.49 7.56
CA LEU A 10 5.98 0.57 6.54
C LEU A 10 5.98 -0.67 5.64
N ARG A 11 5.84 -1.87 6.23
CA ARG A 11 5.73 -3.11 5.48
C ARG A 11 4.50 -3.09 4.55
N ASP A 12 3.35 -2.67 5.07
CA ASP A 12 2.12 -2.66 4.31
C ASP A 12 2.19 -1.65 3.14
N LEU A 13 2.72 -0.45 3.38
CA LEU A 13 2.96 0.57 2.35
C LEU A 13 3.93 0.08 1.27
N THR A 14 5.00 -0.60 1.68
CA THR A 14 6.01 -1.17 0.77
C THR A 14 5.39 -2.24 -0.13
N ILE A 15 4.60 -3.16 0.43
CA ILE A 15 3.91 -4.20 -0.35
C ILE A 15 2.97 -3.57 -1.39
N LEU A 16 2.23 -2.52 -1.02
CA LEU A 16 1.32 -1.82 -1.93
C LEU A 16 2.08 -1.16 -3.08
N HIS A 17 3.17 -0.44 -2.77
CA HIS A 17 4.01 0.20 -3.78
C HIS A 17 4.57 -0.80 -4.79
N MET A 18 5.13 -1.92 -4.31
CA MET A 18 5.68 -2.96 -5.18
C MET A 18 4.64 -3.54 -6.15
N VAL A 19 3.38 -3.66 -5.73
CA VAL A 19 2.32 -4.25 -6.55
C VAL A 19 1.71 -3.23 -7.50
N GLU A 20 1.47 -2.00 -7.04
CA GLU A 20 0.69 -1.01 -7.78
C GLU A 20 1.56 -0.06 -8.62
N ASN A 21 2.80 0.20 -8.20
CA ASN A 21 3.72 1.08 -8.90
C ASN A 21 4.83 0.31 -9.63
N GLU A 22 5.40 -0.74 -9.03
CA GLU A 22 6.48 -1.52 -9.66
C GLU A 22 5.99 -2.70 -10.51
N GLY A 23 4.70 -3.05 -10.42
CA GLY A 23 4.10 -4.14 -11.19
C GLY A 23 4.49 -5.55 -10.74
N ARG A 24 5.00 -5.72 -9.51
CA ARG A 24 5.36 -7.04 -8.97
C ARG A 24 4.14 -7.87 -8.64
N THR A 25 4.32 -9.19 -8.64
CA THR A 25 3.25 -10.10 -8.20
C THR A 25 3.07 -10.04 -6.68
N LEU A 26 1.85 -10.32 -6.20
CA LEU A 26 1.57 -10.43 -4.76
C LEU A 26 2.44 -11.49 -4.05
N ASN A 27 2.86 -12.51 -4.78
CA ASN A 27 3.74 -13.55 -4.24
C ASN A 27 5.15 -13.02 -4.00
N GLU A 28 5.70 -12.29 -4.97
CA GLU A 28 7.02 -11.68 -4.84
C GLU A 28 7.04 -10.60 -3.77
N ALA A 29 6.05 -9.69 -3.79
CA ALA A 29 5.96 -8.60 -2.81
C ALA A 29 5.80 -9.14 -1.39
N GLY A 30 4.95 -10.16 -1.17
CA GLY A 30 4.81 -10.79 0.14
C GLY A 30 6.10 -11.45 0.60
N ARG A 31 6.74 -12.26 -0.26
CA ARG A 31 7.98 -12.97 0.07
C ARG A 31 9.11 -12.01 0.45
N LEU A 32 9.26 -10.90 -0.29
CA LEU A 32 10.30 -9.90 -0.01
C LEU A 32 10.05 -9.12 1.29
N ASN A 33 8.82 -9.10 1.78
CA ASN A 33 8.41 -8.39 2.99
C ASN A 33 8.05 -9.33 4.16
N GLY A 34 8.46 -10.61 4.09
CA GLY A 34 8.26 -11.57 5.19
C GLY A 34 6.81 -11.99 5.46
N VAL A 35 5.91 -11.86 4.49
CA VAL A 35 4.51 -12.26 4.63
C VAL A 35 4.06 -13.21 3.52
N SER A 36 3.00 -13.96 3.80
CA SER A 36 2.41 -14.86 2.80
C SER A 36 1.74 -14.09 1.66
N ARG A 37 1.60 -14.74 0.50
CA ARG A 37 0.81 -14.22 -0.63
C ARG A 37 -0.63 -13.89 -0.23
N SER A 38 -1.25 -14.70 0.63
CA SER A 38 -2.63 -14.46 1.09
C SER A 38 -2.72 -13.24 2.00
N THR A 39 -1.72 -13.01 2.87
CA THR A 39 -1.60 -11.78 3.67
C THR A 39 -1.53 -10.54 2.76
N ALA A 40 -0.62 -10.54 1.77
CA ALA A 40 -0.49 -9.44 0.82
C ALA A 40 -1.78 -9.20 0.01
N SER A 41 -2.44 -10.28 -0.43
CA SER A 41 -3.73 -10.19 -1.13
C SER A 41 -4.83 -9.61 -0.24
N GLY A 42 -4.88 -10.00 1.03
CA GLY A 42 -5.84 -9.49 2.00
C GLY A 42 -5.63 -8.01 2.29
N LEU A 43 -4.37 -7.59 2.45
CA LEU A 43 -3.96 -6.20 2.61
C LEU A 43 -4.48 -5.34 1.45
N ARG A 44 -4.10 -5.68 0.20
CA ARG A 44 -4.52 -4.94 -0.99
C ARG A 44 -6.04 -4.84 -1.10
N ARG A 45 -6.77 -5.91 -0.79
CA ARG A 45 -8.24 -5.91 -0.78
C ARG A 45 -8.79 -4.93 0.25
N ARG A 46 -8.27 -4.92 1.48
CA ARG A 46 -8.74 -4.00 2.55
C ARG A 46 -8.52 -2.54 2.15
N VAL A 47 -7.34 -2.22 1.62
CA VAL A 47 -7.00 -0.87 1.16
C VAL A 47 -7.95 -0.44 0.04
N ARG A 48 -8.14 -1.27 -0.99
CA ARG A 48 -9.07 -0.94 -2.10
C ARG A 48 -10.51 -0.75 -1.64
N LEU A 49 -10.98 -1.57 -0.70
CA LEU A 49 -12.31 -1.41 -0.12
C LEU A 49 -12.42 -0.10 0.68
N ALA A 50 -11.38 0.28 1.43
CA ALA A 50 -11.33 1.55 2.16
C ALA A 50 -11.31 2.74 1.19
N CYS A 51 -10.46 2.73 0.17
CA CYS A 51 -10.40 3.76 -0.87
C CYS A 51 -11.73 3.87 -1.65
N GLY A 52 -12.40 2.74 -1.92
CA GLY A 52 -13.72 2.74 -2.57
C GLY A 52 -14.83 3.33 -1.70
N LYS A 53 -14.75 3.18 -0.37
CA LYS A 53 -15.69 3.81 0.58
C LYS A 53 -15.41 5.30 0.79
N HIS A 54 -14.17 5.71 0.60
CA HIS A 54 -13.70 7.08 0.74
C HIS A 54 -13.01 7.52 -0.55
N PRO A 55 -13.79 7.69 -1.65
CA PRO A 55 -13.23 8.07 -2.92
C PRO A 55 -12.48 9.40 -2.79
N CYS A 56 -11.29 9.46 -3.38
CA CYS A 56 -10.49 10.66 -3.37
C CYS A 56 -11.21 11.77 -4.14
N ALA A 57 -11.34 12.95 -3.54
CA ALA A 57 -11.88 14.14 -4.22
C ALA A 57 -10.87 14.77 -5.20
N CYS A 58 -9.63 14.26 -5.22
CA CYS A 58 -8.59 14.73 -6.12
C CYS A 58 -8.72 14.13 -7.51
N GLU A 59 -9.59 14.74 -8.33
CA GLU A 59 -9.83 14.33 -9.72
C GLU A 59 -8.82 14.93 -10.71
N LYS A 60 -8.12 16.00 -10.33
CA LYS A 60 -7.18 16.70 -11.21
C LYS A 60 -5.75 16.16 -11.00
N PRO A 61 -4.94 15.98 -12.04
CA PRO A 61 -3.55 15.55 -11.87
C PRO A 61 -2.76 16.43 -10.89
N GLU A 62 -3.06 17.73 -10.85
CA GLU A 62 -2.43 18.72 -9.95
C GLU A 62 -2.72 18.49 -8.46
N ASN A 63 -3.83 17.84 -8.12
CA ASN A 63 -4.22 17.55 -6.73
C ASN A 63 -4.12 16.06 -6.37
N MET A 64 -3.80 15.20 -7.34
CA MET A 64 -3.45 13.80 -7.08
C MET A 64 -2.14 13.74 -6.31
N ASP A 65 -2.17 13.01 -5.18
CA ASP A 65 -1.03 12.76 -4.27
C ASP A 65 -0.39 13.99 -3.60
N GLY A 66 -0.92 15.19 -3.79
CA GLY A 66 -0.46 16.41 -3.10
C GLY A 66 1.02 16.76 -3.33
N GLY A 67 1.63 16.24 -4.40
CA GLY A 67 3.07 16.37 -4.67
C GLY A 67 3.97 15.48 -3.81
N MET A 68 3.43 14.46 -3.12
CA MET A 68 4.24 13.51 -2.37
C MET A 68 5.07 12.63 -3.32
N PRO A 69 6.39 12.49 -3.10
CA PRO A 69 7.23 11.63 -3.91
C PRO A 69 6.86 10.14 -3.72
N PRO A 70 7.22 9.26 -4.67
CA PRO A 70 7.23 7.82 -4.42
C PRO A 70 8.00 7.51 -3.14
N LEU A 71 7.48 6.59 -2.33
CA LEU A 71 8.09 6.18 -1.05
C LEU A 71 8.20 7.31 0.00
N TRP A 72 7.29 8.30 0.00
CA TRP A 72 7.29 9.41 0.97
C TRP A 72 7.28 8.99 2.46
N TRP A 73 6.99 7.72 2.76
CA TRP A 73 6.97 7.16 4.11
C TRP A 73 8.36 6.68 4.60
N ASP A 74 9.36 6.61 3.72
CA ASP A 74 10.70 6.08 3.99
C ASP A 74 11.76 7.18 4.28
N VAL A 75 11.32 8.32 4.81
CA VAL A 75 12.17 9.45 5.26
C VAL A 75 12.48 9.44 6.74
#